data_AF-A0A164IQR0-F1
#
_entry.id   AF-A0A164IQR0-F1
#
_cell.length_a   1.000
_cell.length_b   1.000
_cell.length_c   1.000
_cell.angle_alpha   90.00
_cell.angle_beta   90.00
_cell.angle_gamma   90.00
#
_symmetry.space_group_name_H-M   'P 1'
#
loop_
_entity.id
_entity.type
_entity.pdbx_description
1 polymer ?
#
loop_
_entity_poly.entity_id
_entity_poly.type
_entity_poly.pdbx_seq_one_letter_code
_entity_poly.pdbx_strand_id
1 'polypeptide(L)'
;DVAELLSLPLAQTVKSLVLATDELNEHGEIAKSTVWLLLLRGDHDLNEVKASKVEGLKGGFRFATLAEIEDHFGCKPGYLGPVGLKKPVKVVADRTVAVMSDFVCGANEVDFHLTGVNWGRDLPEPDAVADLRNVVEGDPSPDGQGVLAIQRGIEVGHVFL
;
A
#
# COMPACT_ATOMS: atom_id res chain seq x y z
N ASP A 1 -3.06 -7.98 -17.64
CA ASP A 1 -2.38 -7.67 -16.36
C ASP A 1 -0.86 -7.87 -16.53
N VAL A 2 0.01 -7.16 -15.79
CA VAL A 2 1.47 -7.36 -15.89
C VAL A 2 1.89 -8.77 -15.50
N ALA A 3 1.18 -9.37 -14.53
CA ALA A 3 1.44 -10.75 -14.10
C ALA A 3 1.21 -11.75 -15.24
N GLU A 4 0.13 -11.58 -16.01
CA GLU A 4 -0.16 -12.40 -17.19
C GLU A 4 0.88 -12.22 -18.28
N LEU A 5 1.29 -10.98 -18.56
CA LEU A 5 2.30 -10.67 -19.58
C LEU A 5 3.64 -11.34 -19.28
N LEU A 6 4.03 -11.34 -18.00
CA LEU A 6 5.30 -11.93 -17.54
C LEU A 6 5.18 -13.42 -17.21
N SER A 7 3.98 -14.02 -17.29
CA SER A 7 3.72 -15.40 -16.85
C SER A 7 4.17 -15.65 -15.40
N LEU A 8 3.98 -14.67 -14.53
CA LEU A 8 4.35 -14.72 -13.11
C LEU A 8 3.10 -14.75 -12.21
N PRO A 9 3.17 -15.37 -11.02
CA PRO A 9 2.08 -15.31 -10.06
C PRO A 9 1.92 -13.88 -9.52
N LEU A 10 0.68 -13.48 -9.21
CA LEU A 10 0.38 -12.21 -8.52
C LEU A 10 1.11 -12.07 -7.18
N ALA A 11 1.46 -13.19 -6.55
CA ALA A 11 2.26 -13.21 -5.32
C ALA A 11 3.68 -12.65 -5.51
N GLN A 12 4.17 -12.50 -6.75
CA GLN A 12 5.48 -11.88 -7.03
C GLN A 12 5.34 -10.39 -7.41
N THR A 13 4.12 -9.88 -7.59
CA THR A 13 3.89 -8.47 -7.90
C THR A 13 3.58 -7.67 -6.64
N VAL A 14 3.86 -6.38 -6.67
CA VAL A 14 3.58 -5.41 -5.60
C VAL A 14 2.70 -4.31 -6.17
N LYS A 15 1.54 -4.12 -5.54
CA LYS A 15 0.60 -3.02 -5.79
C LYS A 15 1.01 -1.79 -4.99
N SER A 16 0.95 -0.65 -5.66
CA SER A 16 1.21 0.68 -5.09
C SER A 16 -0.10 1.42 -4.90
N LEU A 17 -0.50 1.70 -3.66
CA LEU A 17 -1.62 2.59 -3.36
C LEU A 17 -1.08 3.91 -2.83
N VAL A 18 -1.54 5.02 -3.42
CA VAL A 18 -1.08 6.36 -3.04
C VAL A 18 -2.16 7.05 -2.22
N LEU A 19 -1.84 7.36 -0.97
CA LEU A 19 -2.71 8.08 -0.05
C LEU A 19 -2.12 9.46 0.24
N ALA A 20 -2.94 10.35 0.78
CA ALA A 20 -2.53 11.66 1.22
C ALA A 20 -3.20 12.03 2.55
N THR A 21 -2.47 12.76 3.38
CA THR A 21 -2.96 13.37 4.61
C THR A 21 -2.75 14.87 4.55
N ASP A 22 -3.76 15.63 4.93
CA ASP A 22 -3.75 17.08 4.88
C ASP A 22 -3.66 17.67 6.28
N GLU A 23 -2.73 18.60 6.49
CA GLU A 23 -2.63 19.44 7.67
C GLU A 23 -3.40 20.74 7.37
N LEU A 24 -4.39 21.07 8.19
CA LEU A 24 -5.21 22.28 8.00
C LEU A 24 -4.64 23.47 8.79
N ASN A 25 -4.74 24.67 8.22
CA ASN A 25 -4.44 25.92 8.94
C ASN A 25 -5.61 26.34 9.85
N GLU A 26 -5.44 27.44 10.59
CA GLU A 26 -6.48 28.00 11.49
C GLU A 26 -7.78 28.39 10.77
N HIS A 27 -7.75 28.54 9.44
CA HIS A 27 -8.90 28.88 8.60
C HIS A 27 -9.55 27.63 7.97
N GLY A 28 -9.07 26.43 8.29
CA GLY A 28 -9.58 25.16 7.75
C GLY A 28 -9.11 24.85 6.31
N GLU A 29 -8.12 25.55 5.80
CA GLU A 29 -7.55 25.33 4.46
C GLU A 29 -6.34 24.39 4.55
N ILE A 30 -6.08 23.64 3.47
CA ILE A 30 -4.93 22.73 3.40
C ILE A 30 -3.63 23.55 3.42
N ALA A 31 -2.92 23.50 4.54
CA ALA A 31 -1.61 24.14 4.71
C ALA A 31 -0.48 23.29 4.11
N LYS A 32 -0.61 21.97 4.22
CA LYS A 32 0.39 21.01 3.75
C LYS A 32 -0.25 19.65 3.52
N SER A 33 0.12 19.01 2.42
CA SER A 33 -0.24 17.62 2.13
C SER A 33 0.99 16.73 2.22
N THR A 34 0.85 15.57 2.85
CA THR A 34 1.88 14.53 2.89
C THR A 34 1.40 13.35 2.06
N VAL A 35 2.20 12.93 1.08
CA VAL A 35 1.90 11.79 0.21
C VAL A 35 2.52 10.51 0.78
N TRP A 36 1.72 9.45 0.79
CA TRP A 36 2.05 8.14 1.33
C TRP A 36 1.96 7.10 0.21
N LEU A 37 2.90 6.16 0.20
CA LEU A 37 2.92 5.02 -0.70
C LEU A 37 2.78 3.74 0.12
N LEU A 38 1.62 3.10 0.03
CA LEU A 38 1.32 1.83 0.66
C LEU A 38 1.60 0.70 -0.33
N LEU A 39 2.45 -0.25 0.08
CA LEU A 39 2.85 -1.38 -0.75
C LEU A 39 2.20 -2.67 -0.24
N LEU A 40 1.44 -3.32 -1.11
CA LEU A 40 0.80 -4.62 -0.85
C LEU A 40 1.19 -5.63 -1.94
N ARG A 41 1.15 -6.92 -1.62
CA ARG A 41 1.34 -7.98 -2.63
C ARG A 41 0.18 -7.96 -3.64
N GLY A 42 0.43 -8.38 -4.88
CA GLY A 42 -0.51 -8.29 -6.00
C GLY A 42 -1.89 -8.90 -5.75
N ASP A 43 -1.93 -9.98 -4.98
CA ASP A 43 -3.10 -10.75 -4.59
C ASP A 43 -3.75 -10.27 -3.27
N HIS A 44 -3.26 -9.20 -2.64
CA HIS A 44 -3.78 -8.67 -1.39
C HIS A 44 -4.47 -7.31 -1.58
N ASP A 45 -5.61 -7.10 -0.94
CA ASP A 45 -6.30 -5.81 -0.97
C ASP A 45 -6.14 -5.03 0.34
N LEU A 46 -6.14 -3.70 0.20
CA LEU A 46 -5.97 -2.79 1.32
C LEU A 46 -7.15 -2.91 2.30
N ASN A 47 -6.84 -2.98 3.58
CA ASN A 47 -7.78 -2.77 4.66
C ASN A 47 -7.64 -1.33 5.17
N GLU A 48 -8.57 -0.46 4.80
CA GLU A 48 -8.55 0.96 5.17
C GLU A 48 -8.61 1.18 6.68
N VAL A 49 -9.31 0.31 7.43
CA VAL A 49 -9.37 0.37 8.89
C VAL A 49 -7.99 0.10 9.49
N LYS A 50 -7.23 -0.84 8.95
CA LYS A 50 -5.85 -1.08 9.40
C LYS A 50 -4.90 0.03 8.95
N ALA A 51 -5.04 0.53 7.72
CA ALA A 51 -4.27 1.67 7.23
C ALA A 51 -4.45 2.90 8.14
N SER A 52 -5.69 3.16 8.61
CA SER A 52 -5.99 4.25 9.55
C SER A 52 -5.24 4.15 10.89
N LYS A 53 -4.70 2.97 11.24
CA LYS A 53 -3.95 2.79 12.50
C LYS A 53 -2.46 3.11 12.37
N VAL A 54 -1.96 3.29 11.16
CA VAL A 54 -0.56 3.67 10.91
C VAL A 54 -0.32 5.08 11.42
N GLU A 55 0.79 5.30 12.11
CA GLU A 55 1.17 6.64 12.59
C GLU A 55 1.22 7.64 11.41
N GLY A 56 0.56 8.79 11.58
CA GLY A 56 0.37 9.78 10.52
C GLY A 56 -0.92 9.62 9.70
N LEU A 57 -1.49 8.41 9.60
CA LEU A 57 -2.78 8.18 8.92
C LEU A 57 -4.00 8.20 9.86
N LYS A 58 -3.76 8.18 11.19
CA LYS A 58 -4.82 8.17 12.23
C LYS A 58 -5.77 9.35 12.23
N GLY A 59 -5.33 10.50 11.75
CA GLY A 59 -6.15 11.71 11.64
C GLY A 59 -7.17 11.68 10.50
N GLY A 60 -7.21 10.59 9.73
CA GLY A 60 -7.91 10.50 8.46
C GLY A 60 -6.96 10.68 7.28
N PHE A 61 -7.30 10.04 6.18
CA PHE A 61 -6.55 10.10 4.92
C PHE A 61 -7.53 10.06 3.76
N ARG A 62 -7.03 10.44 2.58
CA ARG A 62 -7.72 10.28 1.30
C ARG A 62 -6.80 9.59 0.30
N PHE A 63 -7.34 9.11 -0.80
CA PHE A 63 -6.51 8.78 -1.95
C PHE A 63 -5.86 10.06 -2.49
N ALA A 64 -4.61 9.93 -2.94
CA ALA A 64 -3.91 11.03 -3.58
C ALA A 64 -4.62 11.41 -4.88
N THR A 65 -4.66 12.71 -5.16
CA THR A 65 -5.16 13.25 -6.42
C THR A 65 -4.22 12.92 -7.56
N LEU A 66 -4.71 12.97 -8.80
CA LEU A 66 -3.86 12.78 -9.98
C LEU A 66 -2.69 13.76 -10.01
N ALA A 67 -2.92 15.02 -9.63
CA ALA A 67 -1.87 16.04 -9.59
C ALA A 67 -0.75 15.69 -8.59
N GLU A 68 -1.09 15.22 -7.38
CA GLU A 68 -0.10 14.77 -6.40
C GLU A 68 0.66 13.53 -6.88
N ILE A 69 -0.03 12.58 -7.53
CA ILE A 69 0.59 11.38 -8.09
C ILE A 69 1.58 11.77 -9.21
N GLU A 70 1.16 12.59 -10.16
CA GLU A 70 2.03 13.03 -11.25
C GLU A 70 3.23 13.84 -10.73
N ASP A 71 3.04 14.68 -9.72
CA ASP A 71 4.10 15.50 -9.12
C ASP A 71 5.15 14.67 -8.36
N HIS A 72 4.73 13.60 -7.67
CA HIS A 72 5.62 12.74 -6.89
C HIS A 72 6.25 11.60 -7.69
N PHE A 73 5.51 11.01 -8.62
CA PHE A 73 5.94 9.83 -9.36
C PHE A 73 6.38 10.18 -10.79
N GLY A 74 5.93 11.31 -11.35
CA GLY A 74 6.15 11.64 -12.76
C GLY A 74 5.36 10.74 -13.71
N CYS A 75 4.35 10.02 -13.21
CA CYS A 75 3.60 9.02 -13.95
C CYS A 75 2.14 9.00 -13.52
N LYS A 76 1.27 8.51 -14.41
CA LYS A 76 -0.15 8.30 -14.13
C LYS A 76 -0.38 7.00 -13.32
N PRO A 77 -1.51 6.88 -12.60
CA PRO A 77 -1.89 5.64 -11.93
C PRO A 77 -1.86 4.43 -12.86
N GLY A 78 -1.51 3.26 -12.31
CA GLY A 78 -1.40 1.99 -13.03
C GLY A 78 0.03 1.51 -13.27
N TYR A 79 1.03 2.39 -13.18
CA TYR A 79 2.46 2.06 -13.38
C TYR A 79 3.34 2.54 -12.22
N LEU A 80 2.71 2.82 -11.08
CA LEU A 80 3.36 3.42 -9.92
C LEU A 80 4.18 2.38 -9.14
N GLY A 81 5.38 2.76 -8.74
CA GLY A 81 6.24 1.94 -7.90
C GLY A 81 7.13 2.77 -6.97
N PRO A 82 7.79 2.10 -6.00
CA PRO A 82 8.60 2.76 -4.99
C PRO A 82 9.99 3.21 -5.47
N VAL A 83 10.42 2.81 -6.67
CA VAL A 83 11.77 3.08 -7.19
C VAL A 83 11.77 4.35 -8.04
N GLY A 84 12.75 5.23 -7.83
CA GLY A 84 12.98 6.38 -8.72
C GLY A 84 11.94 7.51 -8.60
N LEU A 85 11.36 7.72 -7.42
CA LEU A 85 10.40 8.79 -7.16
C LEU A 85 10.99 10.19 -7.45
N LYS A 86 10.17 11.11 -7.98
CA LYS A 86 10.55 12.51 -8.26
C LYS A 86 10.59 13.36 -6.98
N LYS A 87 9.66 13.11 -6.07
CA LYS A 87 9.59 13.73 -4.75
C LYS A 87 9.43 12.67 -3.67
N PRO A 88 9.95 12.91 -2.45
CA PRO A 88 9.82 11.96 -1.36
C PRO A 88 8.34 11.70 -1.05
N VAL A 89 8.03 10.45 -0.73
CA VAL A 89 6.75 9.98 -0.16
C VAL A 89 7.07 9.19 1.09
N LYS A 90 6.09 9.02 1.97
CA LYS A 90 6.19 8.11 3.11
C LYS A 90 5.83 6.70 2.70
N VAL A 91 6.80 5.79 2.73
CA VAL A 91 6.60 4.40 2.27
C VAL A 91 6.20 3.51 3.43
N VAL A 92 5.05 2.87 3.31
CA VAL A 92 4.56 1.88 4.29
C VAL A 92 4.37 0.56 3.59
N ALA A 93 5.12 -0.47 4.00
CA ALA A 93 5.00 -1.80 3.42
C ALA A 93 4.09 -2.69 4.28
N ASP A 94 3.21 -3.46 3.64
CA ASP A 94 2.58 -4.60 4.30
C ASP A 94 3.66 -5.57 4.77
N ARG A 95 3.42 -6.23 5.91
CA ARG A 95 4.31 -7.28 6.47
C ARG A 95 4.78 -8.29 5.42
N THR A 96 3.90 -8.65 4.48
CA THR A 96 4.23 -9.56 3.39
C THR A 96 5.28 -8.96 2.45
N VAL A 97 5.09 -7.72 2.02
CA VAL A 97 6.00 -7.04 1.07
C VAL A 97 7.34 -6.71 1.70
N ALA A 98 7.35 -6.39 3.00
CA ALA A 98 8.58 -6.09 3.73
C ALA A 98 9.59 -7.26 3.74
N VAL A 99 9.14 -8.50 3.56
CA VAL A 99 10.00 -9.69 3.49
C VAL A 99 10.11 -10.27 2.07
N MET A 100 9.56 -9.59 1.06
CA MET A 100 9.68 -10.00 -0.33
C MET A 100 11.05 -9.64 -0.91
N SER A 101 11.51 -10.46 -1.85
CA SER A 101 12.68 -10.24 -2.70
C SER A 101 12.31 -10.48 -4.16
N ASP A 102 13.11 -9.96 -5.07
CA ASP A 102 12.94 -10.12 -6.52
C ASP A 102 11.51 -9.86 -7.03
N PHE A 103 10.85 -8.86 -6.46
CA PHE A 103 9.46 -8.58 -6.75
C PHE A 103 9.30 -7.70 -7.99
N VAL A 104 8.08 -7.68 -8.54
CA VAL A 104 7.69 -6.86 -9.68
C VAL A 104 6.89 -5.66 -9.18
N CYS A 105 7.24 -4.44 -9.59
CA CYS A 105 6.48 -3.24 -9.27
C CYS A 105 6.38 -2.30 -10.49
N GLY A 106 5.55 -1.28 -10.40
CA GLY A 106 5.51 -0.23 -11.43
C GLY A 106 6.86 0.47 -11.59
N ALA A 107 7.19 0.91 -12.81
CA ALA A 107 8.45 1.57 -13.11
C ALA A 107 8.40 3.10 -12.97
N ASN A 108 7.25 3.67 -12.59
CA ASN A 108 6.98 5.10 -12.69
C ASN A 108 7.11 5.63 -14.13
N GLU A 109 6.84 4.77 -15.10
CA GLU A 109 6.84 5.08 -16.53
C GLU A 109 5.67 4.32 -17.18
N VAL A 110 4.94 4.99 -18.07
CA VAL A 110 3.76 4.42 -18.72
C VAL A 110 4.15 3.20 -19.54
N ASP A 111 3.43 2.11 -19.33
CA ASP A 111 3.63 0.81 -19.99
C ASP A 111 4.88 0.03 -19.54
N PHE A 112 5.57 0.48 -18.49
CA PHE A 112 6.74 -0.20 -17.94
C PHE A 112 6.56 -0.66 -16.48
N HIS A 113 7.20 -1.79 -16.18
CA HIS A 113 7.32 -2.36 -14.85
C HIS A 113 8.78 -2.77 -14.62
N LEU A 114 9.21 -2.73 -13.36
CA LEU A 114 10.51 -3.24 -12.93
C LEU A 114 10.32 -4.66 -12.41
N THR A 115 11.27 -5.54 -12.72
CA THR A 115 11.29 -6.93 -12.26
C THR A 115 12.54 -7.20 -11.44
N GLY A 116 12.45 -8.12 -10.48
CA GLY A 116 13.60 -8.51 -9.67
C GLY A 116 14.01 -7.42 -8.67
N VAL A 117 13.08 -6.56 -8.25
CA VAL A 117 13.34 -5.45 -7.32
C VAL A 117 13.59 -5.98 -5.92
N ASN A 118 14.58 -5.41 -5.23
CA ASN A 118 15.01 -5.80 -3.88
C ASN A 118 15.24 -4.58 -2.97
N TRP A 119 14.72 -4.68 -1.74
CA TRP A 119 15.06 -3.78 -0.64
C TRP A 119 16.57 -3.70 -0.41
N GLY A 120 17.04 -2.52 -0.02
CA GLY A 120 18.46 -2.20 0.18
C GLY A 120 19.27 -2.03 -1.12
N ARG A 121 19.01 -2.84 -2.15
CA ARG A 121 19.72 -2.76 -3.45
C ARG A 121 19.14 -1.69 -4.36
N ASP A 122 17.83 -1.70 -4.59
CA ASP A 122 17.17 -0.82 -5.57
C ASP A 122 16.38 0.31 -4.91
N LEU A 123 15.95 0.11 -3.67
CA LEU A 123 15.22 1.07 -2.86
C LEU A 123 15.55 0.91 -1.36
N PRO A 124 15.52 1.98 -0.56
CA PRO A 124 15.69 1.89 0.89
C PRO A 124 14.60 1.05 1.55
N GLU A 125 14.87 0.54 2.75
CA GLU A 125 13.84 -0.04 3.64
C GLU A 125 12.67 0.93 3.85
N PRO A 126 11.43 0.43 4.03
CA PRO A 126 10.25 1.27 4.17
C PRO A 126 10.30 2.12 5.45
N ASP A 127 9.68 3.31 5.44
CA ASP A 127 9.56 4.17 6.64
C ASP A 127 8.83 3.44 7.77
N ALA A 128 7.89 2.55 7.44
CA ALA A 128 7.18 1.71 8.39
C ALA A 128 6.74 0.37 7.77
N VAL A 129 6.68 -0.66 8.62
CA VAL A 129 6.04 -1.94 8.29
C VAL A 129 4.77 -2.07 9.10
N ALA A 130 3.65 -2.34 8.44
CA ALA A 130 2.33 -2.44 9.09
C ALA A 130 1.53 -3.63 8.55
N ASP A 131 0.53 -4.07 9.31
CA ASP A 131 -0.51 -4.96 8.78
C ASP A 131 -1.49 -4.10 7.99
N LEU A 132 -1.46 -4.18 6.65
CA LEU A 132 -2.25 -3.32 5.78
C LEU A 132 -3.35 -4.08 5.04
N ARG A 133 -3.21 -5.39 4.87
CA ARG A 133 -4.09 -6.17 4.02
C ARG A 133 -5.37 -6.67 4.71
N ASN A 134 -6.39 -6.95 3.92
CA ASN A 134 -7.46 -7.86 4.31
C ASN A 134 -6.90 -9.28 4.45
N VAL A 135 -7.46 -10.04 5.40
CA VAL A 135 -7.23 -11.49 5.46
C VAL A 135 -8.01 -12.16 4.33
N VAL A 136 -7.47 -13.27 3.84
CA VAL A 136 -8.12 -14.14 2.86
C VAL A 136 -8.44 -15.47 3.51
N GLU A 137 -9.43 -16.19 2.97
CA GLU A 137 -9.74 -17.54 3.45
C GLU A 137 -8.52 -18.44 3.33
N GLY A 138 -8.26 -19.22 4.38
CA GLY A 138 -7.08 -20.09 4.46
C GLY A 138 -5.83 -19.43 5.03
N ASP A 139 -5.84 -18.12 5.32
CA ASP A 139 -4.75 -17.47 6.04
C ASP A 139 -4.52 -18.13 7.41
N PRO A 140 -3.26 -18.23 7.89
CA PRO A 140 -2.97 -18.70 9.24
C PRO A 140 -3.69 -17.85 10.29
N SER A 141 -4.29 -18.50 11.28
CA SER A 141 -4.90 -17.78 12.41
C SER A 141 -3.84 -16.95 13.15
N PRO A 142 -4.13 -15.70 13.56
CA PRO A 142 -3.19 -14.85 14.26
C PRO A 142 -2.79 -15.38 15.65
N ASP A 143 -3.53 -16.34 16.22
CA ASP A 143 -3.18 -17.06 17.46
C ASP A 143 -2.29 -18.30 17.22
N GLY A 144 -1.91 -18.56 15.96
CA GLY A 144 -1.09 -19.70 15.55
C GLY A 144 -1.84 -21.03 15.45
N GLN A 145 -3.17 -21.05 15.63
CA GLN A 145 -3.97 -22.27 15.66
C GLN A 145 -4.95 -22.32 14.49
N GLY A 146 -4.64 -23.14 13.48
CA GLY A 146 -5.51 -23.37 12.33
C GLY A 146 -5.48 -22.25 11.29
N VAL A 147 -6.55 -22.15 10.52
CA VAL A 147 -6.71 -21.20 9.41
C VAL A 147 -8.02 -20.44 9.52
N LEU A 148 -8.05 -19.23 8.97
CA LEU A 148 -9.22 -18.36 8.97
C LEU A 148 -10.25 -18.82 7.94
N ALA A 149 -11.51 -18.91 8.37
CA ALA A 149 -12.67 -19.05 7.49
C ALA A 149 -13.44 -17.72 7.47
N ILE A 150 -13.99 -17.33 6.32
CA ILE A 150 -14.73 -16.07 6.17
C ILE A 150 -16.22 -16.39 6.06
N GLN A 151 -17.00 -15.86 7.02
CA GLN A 151 -18.46 -16.03 7.05
C GLN A 151 -19.16 -14.66 7.01
N ARG A 152 -20.40 -14.64 6.51
CA ARG A 152 -21.23 -13.41 6.47
C ARG A 152 -22.10 -13.35 7.72
N GLY A 153 -22.05 -12.21 8.41
CA GLY A 153 -22.90 -11.91 9.56
C GLY A 153 -23.59 -10.56 9.37
N ILE A 154 -24.73 -10.39 10.05
CA ILE A 154 -25.40 -9.09 10.19
C ILE A 154 -25.10 -8.61 11.60
N GLU A 155 -24.50 -7.43 11.73
CA GLU A 155 -24.25 -6.81 13.03
C GLU A 155 -25.59 -6.39 13.66
N VAL A 156 -25.93 -6.97 14.82
CA VAL A 156 -27.18 -6.69 15.56
C VAL A 156 -26.97 -5.86 16.83
N GLY A 157 -25.71 -5.57 17.17
CA GLY A 157 -25.34 -4.73 18.32
C GLY A 157 -23.82 -4.68 18.54
N HIS A 158 -23.35 -3.57 19.10
CA HIS A 158 -21.93 -3.30 19.38
C HIS A 158 -21.78 -2.85 20.84
N VAL A 159 -20.91 -3.49 21.62
CA VAL A 159 -20.60 -3.10 23.01
C VAL A 159 -19.22 -2.44 23.04
N PHE A 160 -19.14 -1.23 23.59
CA PHE A 160 -17.87 -0.56 23.90
C PHE A 160 -17.65 -0.64 25.42
N LEU A 161 -16.46 -1.06 25.85
CA LEU A 161 -16.00 -1.13 27.24
C LEU A 161 -14.99 -0.01 27.51
#